data_AF-A0A2S7JKH8-F1
#
_entry.id   AF-A0A2S7JKH8-F1
#
_cell.length_a   1.000
_cell.length_b   1.000
_cell.length_c   1.000
_cell.angle_alpha   90.00
_cell.angle_beta   90.00
_cell.angle_gamma   90.00
#
_symmetry.space_group_name_H-M   'P 1'
#
loop_
_entity.id
_entity.type
_entity.pdbx_description
1 polymer ?
#
loop_
_entity_poly.entity_id
_entity_poly.type
_entity_poly.pdbx_seq_one_letter_code
_entity_poly.pdbx_strand_id
1 'polypeptide(L)' 'MHFGMVVQVAKAHGHVTRHALCEMFGLSQVESSQLIREVIQRHPELFSWDASTGAHRAELTALQKIEASLQLAPKAA' A
#
# COMPACT_ATOMS: atom_id res chain seq x y z
N MET A 1 2.70 -7.90 8.12
CA MET A 1 1.61 -7.05 8.65
C MET A 1 1.48 -5.71 7.94
N HIS A 2 2.58 -5.06 7.52
CA HIS A 2 2.55 -3.74 6.86
C HIS A 2 1.79 -3.66 5.53
N PHE A 3 1.87 -4.69 4.68
CA PHE A 3 1.20 -4.70 3.37
C PHE A 3 -0.32 -4.47 3.47
N GLY A 4 -0.98 -5.12 4.43
CA GLY A 4 -2.44 -5.04 4.60
C GLY A 4 -2.92 -3.61 4.92
N MET A 5 -2.14 -2.84 5.67
CA MET A 5 -2.47 -1.45 6.00
C MET A 5 -2.46 -0.56 4.75
N VAL A 6 -1.45 -0.72 3.89
CA VAL A 6 -1.34 0.04 2.63
C VAL A 6 -2.47 -0.30 1.68
N VAL A 7 -2.81 -1.59 1.56
CA VAL A 7 -3.93 -2.03 0.71
C VAL A 7 -5.26 -1.48 1.24
N GLN A 8 -5.45 -1.43 2.55
CA GLN A 8 -6.67 -0.89 3.15
C GLN A 8 -6.83 0.61 2.88
N VAL A 9 -5.75 1.40 3.00
CA VAL A 9 -5.75 2.82 2.59
C VAL A 9 -6.04 2.97 1.10
N ALA A 10 -5.39 2.15 0.26
CA ALA A 10 -5.62 2.19 -1.17
C ALA A 10 -7.07 1.85 -1.56
N LYS A 11 -7.70 0.89 -0.88
CA LYS A 11 -9.12 0.54 -1.08
C LYS A 11 -10.06 1.65 -0.60
N ALA A 12 -9.73 2.33 0.49
CA ALA A 12 -10.56 3.40 1.06
C ALA A 12 -10.48 4.70 0.26
N HIS A 13 -9.29 5.08 -0.21
CA HIS A 13 -9.04 6.41 -0.81
C HIS A 13 -8.69 6.36 -2.31
N GLY A 14 -8.45 5.18 -2.89
CA GLY A 14 -7.98 5.01 -4.27
C GLY A 14 -6.51 5.39 -4.50
N HIS A 15 -5.82 5.88 -3.48
CA HIS A 15 -4.41 6.27 -3.49
C HIS A 15 -3.79 6.08 -2.11
N VAL A 16 -2.46 6.01 -2.03
CA VAL A 16 -1.76 5.85 -0.75
C VAL A 16 -0.92 7.08 -0.47
N THR A 17 -1.24 7.74 0.63
CA THR A 17 -0.44 8.86 1.15
C THR A 17 -0.01 8.58 2.58
N ARG A 18 1.08 9.22 3.00
CA ARG A 18 1.49 9.20 4.41
C ARG A 18 0.39 9.73 5.32
N HIS A 19 -0.39 10.71 4.85
CA HIS A 19 -1.45 11.33 5.63
C HIS A 19 -2.58 10.34 5.93
N ALA A 20 -3.02 9.59 4.92
CA ALA A 20 -4.03 8.56 5.09
C ALA A 20 -3.56 7.42 6.02
N LEU A 21 -2.27 7.04 5.96
CA LEU A 21 -1.70 6.07 6.90
C LEU A 21 -1.66 6.60 8.35
N CYS A 22 -1.29 7.87 8.54
CA CYS A 22 -1.34 8.52 9.85
C CYS A 22 -2.78 8.58 10.38
N GLU A 23 -3.74 8.97 9.54
CA GLU A 23 -5.15 9.16 9.93
C GLU A 23 -5.84 7.82 10.26
N MET A 24 -5.65 6.80 9.42
CA MET A 24 -6.35 5.52 9.59
C MET A 24 -5.73 4.62 10.67
N PHE A 25 -4.42 4.71 10.88
CA PHE A 25 -3.69 3.77 11.75
C PHE A 25 -2.92 4.44 12.90
N GLY A 26 -2.97 5.77 13.02
CA GLY A 26 -2.24 6.50 14.07
C GLY A 26 -0.72 6.43 13.92
N LEU A 27 -0.21 6.05 12.74
CA LEU A 27 1.22 5.95 12.48
C LEU A 27 1.88 7.33 12.49
N SER A 28 3.15 7.39 12.91
CA SER A 28 3.95 8.60 12.70
C SER A 28 4.23 8.83 11.21
N GLN A 29 4.64 10.05 10.86
CA GLN A 29 5.01 10.36 9.47
C GLN A 29 6.21 9.54 8.99
N VAL A 30 7.15 9.24 9.90
CA VAL A 30 8.34 8.45 9.59
C VAL A 30 7.96 7.00 9.31
N GLU A 31 7.16 6.39 10.20
CA GLU A 31 6.66 5.03 10.01
C GLU A 31 5.86 4.91 8.72
N SER A 32 4.93 5.84 8.48
CA SER A 32 4.12 5.86 7.25
C SER A 32 4.99 5.93 5.99
N SER A 33 6.06 6.74 6.02
CA SER A 33 6.97 6.87 4.88
C SER A 33 7.83 5.61 4.66
N GLN A 34 8.30 4.99 5.75
CA GLN A 34 9.03 3.71 5.67
C GLN A 34 8.13 2.60 5.12
N LEU A 35 6.88 2.57 5.57
CA LEU A 35 5.90 1.57 5.19
C LEU A 35 5.53 1.67 3.70
N ILE A 36 5.31 2.88 3.19
CA ILE A 36 5.12 3.12 1.75
C ILE A 36 6.34 2.65 0.95
N ARG A 37 7.56 3.01 1.40
CA ARG A 37 8.80 2.60 0.72
C ARG A 37 8.98 1.10 0.71
N GLU A 38 8.73 0.42 1.83
CA GLU A 38 8.84 -1.04 1.94
C GLU A 38 7.90 -1.74 0.96
N VAL A 39 6.64 -1.27 0.85
CA VAL A 39 5.68 -1.86 -0.07
C VAL A 39 6.04 -1.56 -1.53
N ILE A 40 6.48 -0.34 -1.87
CA ILE A 40 6.94 0.00 -3.22
C ILE A 40 8.16 -0.84 -3.62
N GLN A 41 9.12 -1.04 -2.70
CA GLN A 41 10.31 -1.85 -2.98
C GLN A 41 9.98 -3.33 -3.20
N ARG A 42 9.01 -3.87 -2.47
CA ARG A 42 8.61 -5.28 -2.59
C ARG A 42 7.65 -5.55 -3.75
N HIS A 43 6.84 -4.55 -4.09
CA HIS A 43 5.77 -4.65 -5.09
C HIS A 43 5.68 -3.34 -5.90
N PRO A 44 6.71 -3.02 -6.70
CA PRO A 44 6.72 -1.79 -7.51
C PRO A 44 5.53 -1.72 -8.48
N GLU A 45 5.00 -2.85 -8.92
CA GLU A 45 3.83 -2.97 -9.79
C GLU A 45 2.51 -2.47 -9.16
N LEU A 46 2.47 -2.25 -7.84
CA LEU A 46 1.27 -1.77 -7.15
C LEU A 46 1.06 -0.27 -7.24
N PHE A 47 2.13 0.49 -7.46
CA PHE A 47 2.09 1.94 -7.39
C PHE A 47 2.61 2.56 -8.65
N SER A 48 1.77 3.40 -9.26
CA SER A 48 2.22 4.34 -10.27
C SER A 48 2.47 5.69 -9.60
N TRP A 49 3.59 6.32 -9.91
CA TRP A 49 3.81 7.70 -9.48
C TRP A 49 2.86 8.62 -10.25
N ASP A 50 2.00 9.33 -9.52
CA ASP A 50 1.13 10.36 -10.08
C ASP A 50 1.79 11.73 -9.86
N ALA A 51 2.33 12.28 -10.96
CA ALA A 51 2.99 13.57 -10.96
C ALA A 51 2.01 14.75 -10.77
N SER A 52 0.72 14.57 -11.06
CA SER A 52 -0.30 15.61 -10.91
C SER A 52 -0.68 15.83 -9.44
N THR A 53 -0.66 14.77 -8.64
CA THR A 53 -0.93 14.85 -7.19
C THR A 53 0.35 14.80 -6.34
N GLY A 54 1.50 14.50 -6.93
CA GLY A 54 2.76 14.27 -6.23
C GLY A 54 2.68 13.08 -5.25
N ALA A 55 1.90 12.05 -5.60
CA ALA A 55 1.60 10.93 -4.72
C ALA A 55 1.68 9.59 -5.46
N HIS A 56 1.83 8.50 -4.71
CA HIS A 56 1.75 7.16 -5.26
C HIS A 56 0.28 6.75 -5.43
N ARG A 57 -0.17 6.68 -6.68
CA ARG A 57 -1.48 6.16 -7.02
C ARG A 57 -1.43 4.65 -6.98
N ALA A 58 -2.35 4.06 -6.23
CA ALA A 58 -2.43 2.62 -6.12
C ALA A 58 -3.22 2.07 -7.32
N GLU A 59 -2.63 1.14 -8.05
CA GLU A 59 -3.33 0.44 -9.13
C GLU A 59 -4.20 -0.66 -8.51
N LEU A 60 -5.50 -0.38 -8.34
CA LEU A 60 -6.47 -1.29 -7.70
C LEU A 60 -6.48 -2.69 -8.34
N THR A 61 -6.28 -2.78 -9.66
CA THR A 61 -6.19 -4.07 -10.37
C THR A 61 -4.94 -4.85 -9.99
N ALA A 62 -3.80 -4.19 -9.78
CA ALA A 62 -2.57 -4.82 -9.31
C ALA A 62 -2.69 -5.25 -7.84
N LEU A 63 -3.36 -4.43 -7.02
CA LEU A 63 -3.67 -4.75 -5.62
C LEU A 63 -4.50 -6.02 -5.49
N GLN A 64 -5.55 -6.17 -6.30
CA GLN A 64 -6.39 -7.37 -6.30
C GLN A 64 -5.59 -8.63 -6.65
N LYS A 65 -4.69 -8.55 -7.64
CA LYS A 65 -3.83 -9.67 -8.04
C LYS A 65 -2.85 -10.07 -6.93
N ILE A 66 -2.22 -9.09 -6.27
CA ILE A 66 -1.25 -9.38 -5.20
C ILE A 66 -1.96 -9.85 -3.93
N GLU A 67 -3.11 -9.29 -3.59
CA GLU A 67 -3.92 -9.79 -2.47
C GLU A 67 -4.34 -11.24 -2.69
N ALA A 68 -4.77 -11.60 -3.90
CA ALA A 68 -5.05 -12.98 -4.25
C ALA A 68 -3.80 -13.88 -4.14
N SER A 69 -2.65 -13.43 -4.64
CA SER A 69 -1.38 -14.18 -4.53
C SER A 69 -0.90 -14.35 -3.08
N LEU A 70 -1.11 -13.34 -2.22
CA LEU A 70 -0.75 -13.40 -0.80
C LEU A 70 -1.73 -14.26 0.01
N GLN A 71 -3.01 -14.30 -0.35
CA GLN A 71 -4.00 -15.23 0.23
C GLN A 71 -3.78 -16.68 -0.23
N LEU A 72 -3.23 -16.87 -1.44
CA LEU A 72 -2.86 -18.16 -1.99
C LEU A 72 -1.54 -18.72 -1.46
N ALA A 73 -0.72 -17.93 -0.74
CA ALA A 73 0.46 -18.46 -0.08
C ALA A 73 -0.02 -19.39 1.05
N PRO A 74 0.10 -20.73 0.90
CA PRO A 74 -0.32 -21.63 1.95
C PRO A 74 0.49 -21.29 3.20
N LYS A 75 -0.20 -21.13 4.32
CA LYS A 75 0.39 -21.22 5.65
C LYS A 75 1.18 -22.53 5.65
N ALA A 76 2.50 -22.45 5.48
CA ALA A 76 3.38 -23.60 5.64
C ALA A 76 3.11 -24.12 7.05
N ALA A 77 2.46 -25.29 7.10
CA ALA A 77 2.06 -25.99 8.30
C ALA A 77 3.29 -26.52 9.04
#